data_AF-A0A2A2EH81-F1
#
_entry.id   AF-A0A2A2EH81-F1
#
_cell.length_a   1.000
_cell.length_b   1.000
_cell.length_c   1.000
_cell.angle_alpha   90.00
_cell.angle_beta   90.00
_cell.angle_gamma   90.00
#
_symmetry.space_group_name_H-M   'P 1'
#
loop_
_entity.id
_entity.type
_entity.pdbx_description
1 polymer ?
#
loop_
_entity_poly.entity_id
_entity_poly.type
_entity_poly.pdbx_seq_one_letter_code
_entity_poly.pdbx_strand_id
1 'polypeptide(L)'
;MRKNGHDRMGRQRWQCDGCRLTAGTRNNTKRRRTQLAQFLDWLLEAAPQRKRTESARNFRKRVDWCWRLKPRIEPDGVVHRTVMADGTYMNGWCLLAAVDGEDGEVLAWQWCARESTAAYKALFAQLAPPDVLVCDGMKGILKACAQIW
;
A
#
# COMPACT_ATOMS: atom_id res chain seq x y z
N MET A 1 19.28 -23.14 -8.34
CA MET A 1 20.29 -22.78 -7.33
C MET A 1 20.49 -23.97 -6.42
N ARG A 2 21.73 -24.33 -6.10
CA ARG A 2 22.07 -25.46 -5.22
C ARG A 2 22.75 -24.98 -3.92
N LYS A 3 22.63 -25.76 -2.84
CA LYS A 3 23.37 -25.53 -1.60
C LYS A 3 24.89 -25.66 -1.88
N ASN A 4 25.68 -24.72 -1.38
CA ASN A 4 27.13 -24.64 -1.61
C ASN A 4 27.89 -24.38 -0.30
N GLY A 5 27.67 -25.24 0.70
CA GLY A 5 28.31 -25.13 2.02
C GLY A 5 27.87 -23.92 2.85
N HIS A 6 28.63 -23.62 3.89
CA HIS A 6 28.37 -22.50 4.79
C HIS A 6 29.48 -21.44 4.70
N ASP A 7 29.20 -20.19 5.06
CA ASP A 7 30.22 -19.16 5.23
C ASP A 7 30.96 -19.30 6.58
N ARG A 8 31.98 -18.46 6.81
CA ARG A 8 32.77 -18.46 8.07
C ARG A 8 31.92 -18.22 9.33
N MET A 9 30.70 -17.69 9.18
CA MET A 9 29.74 -17.47 10.26
C MET A 9 28.65 -18.54 10.31
N GLY A 10 28.84 -19.67 9.60
CA GLY A 10 27.90 -20.79 9.60
C GLY A 10 26.63 -20.56 8.80
N ARG A 11 26.56 -19.57 7.91
CA ARG A 11 25.34 -19.29 7.11
C ARG A 11 25.36 -20.02 5.78
N GLN A 12 24.23 -20.59 5.37
CA GLN A 12 24.10 -21.31 4.11
C GLN A 12 24.46 -20.42 2.91
N ARG A 13 25.41 -20.89 2.11
CA ARG A 13 25.75 -20.34 0.79
C ARG A 13 25.02 -21.12 -0.29
N TRP A 14 24.66 -20.42 -1.35
CA TRP A 14 23.98 -20.98 -2.52
C TRP A 14 24.80 -20.67 -3.77
N GLN A 15 24.73 -21.56 -4.75
CA GLN A 15 25.36 -21.37 -6.05
C GLN A 15 24.30 -21.41 -7.15
N CYS A 16 24.39 -20.47 -8.10
CA CYS A 16 23.60 -20.51 -9.32
C CYS A 16 24.12 -21.62 -10.24
N ASP A 17 23.23 -22.46 -10.75
CA ASP A 17 23.61 -23.59 -11.61
C ASP A 17 23.99 -23.14 -13.03
N GLY A 18 23.47 -21.99 -13.49
CA GLY A 18 23.77 -21.44 -14.82
C GLY A 18 25.08 -20.65 -14.89
N CYS A 19 25.29 -19.70 -13.98
CA CYS A 19 26.46 -18.80 -14.02
C CYS A 19 27.53 -19.09 -12.96
N ARG A 20 27.36 -20.13 -12.14
CA ARG A 20 28.27 -20.54 -11.04
C ARG A 20 28.53 -19.48 -9.95
N LEU A 21 27.90 -18.31 -10.01
CA LEU A 21 27.97 -17.27 -8.98
C LEU A 21 27.48 -17.81 -7.64
N THR A 22 28.20 -17.50 -6.57
CA THR A 22 27.82 -17.87 -5.21
C THR A 22 27.24 -16.68 -4.47
N ALA A 23 26.07 -16.85 -3.87
CA ALA A 23 25.44 -15.86 -3.01
C ALA A 23 25.19 -16.45 -1.62
N GLY A 24 25.44 -15.67 -0.57
CA GLY A 24 24.88 -15.97 0.74
C GLY A 24 23.41 -15.59 0.75
N THR A 25 22.51 -16.47 1.20
CA THR A 25 21.14 -16.04 1.48
C THR A 25 21.13 -15.23 2.77
N ARG A 26 20.99 -13.90 2.64
CA ARG A 26 20.60 -13.08 3.78
C ARG A 26 19.09 -13.13 3.87
N ASN A 27 18.54 -13.92 4.80
CA ASN A 27 17.13 -13.80 5.16
C ASN A 27 16.93 -12.44 5.87
N ASN A 28 16.78 -11.38 5.08
CA ASN A 28 16.56 -10.03 5.57
C ASN A 28 15.08 -9.79 5.92
N THR A 29 14.20 -10.79 5.86
CA THR A 29 12.76 -10.61 6.09
C THR A 29 12.48 -10.04 7.46
N LYS A 30 13.10 -10.59 8.52
CA LYS A 30 13.00 -10.04 9.88
C LYS A 30 13.46 -8.58 9.94
N ARG A 31 14.62 -8.28 9.33
CA ARG A 31 15.18 -6.92 9.27
C ARG A 31 14.28 -5.95 8.51
N ARG A 32 13.73 -6.34 7.36
CA ARG A 32 12.82 -5.53 6.55
C ARG A 32 11.50 -5.28 7.28
N ARG A 33 10.93 -6.30 7.95
CA ARG A 33 9.73 -6.13 8.78
C ARG A 33 9.96 -5.12 9.90
N THR A 34 11.08 -5.22 10.61
CA THR A 34 11.44 -4.23 11.65
C THR A 34 11.65 -2.83 11.08
N GLN A 35 12.29 -2.71 9.90
CA GLN A 35 12.47 -1.42 9.23
C GLN A 35 11.12 -0.80 8.81
N LEU A 36 10.20 -1.62 8.30
CA LEU A 36 8.86 -1.16 7.92
C LEU A 36 8.06 -0.71 9.14
N ALA A 37 8.05 -1.48 10.23
CA ALA A 37 7.39 -1.07 11.47
C ALA A 37 7.91 0.29 11.93
N GLN A 38 9.24 0.45 12.03
CA GLN A 38 9.85 1.72 12.42
C GLN A 38 9.56 2.87 11.43
N PHE A 39 9.40 2.57 10.14
CA PHE A 39 9.01 3.55 9.14
C PHE A 39 7.56 4.00 9.36
N LEU A 40 6.65 3.06 9.60
CA LEU A 40 5.24 3.36 9.88
C LEU A 40 5.08 4.12 11.20
N ASP A 41 5.78 3.71 12.26
CA ASP A 41 5.81 4.44 13.53
C ASP A 41 6.24 5.90 13.30
N TRP A 42 7.30 6.11 12.51
CA TRP A 42 7.77 7.46 12.18
C TRP A 42 6.81 8.25 11.28
N LEU A 43 6.13 7.59 10.34
CA LEU A 43 5.25 8.23 9.37
C LEU A 43 3.89 8.61 9.98
N LEU A 44 3.37 7.76 10.87
CA LEU A 44 2.03 7.89 11.45
C LEU A 44 2.03 8.59 12.80
N GLU A 45 3.12 8.55 13.58
CA GLU A 45 3.18 9.32 14.82
C GLU A 45 3.56 10.78 14.57
N ALA A 46 2.98 11.68 15.37
CA ALA A 46 3.45 13.06 15.52
C ALA A 46 4.83 13.16 16.19
N ALA A 47 5.42 12.03 16.62
CA ALA A 47 6.69 11.98 17.33
C ALA A 47 7.85 12.33 16.37
N PRO A 48 8.53 13.45 16.61
CA PRO A 48 9.54 13.95 15.69
C PRO A 48 10.75 13.04 15.68
N GLN A 49 11.35 12.90 14.50
CA GLN A 49 12.52 12.06 14.21
C GLN A 49 13.69 12.21 15.21
N ARG A 50 13.76 13.35 15.92
CA ARG A 50 14.71 13.67 17.00
C ARG A 50 14.63 12.78 18.24
N LYS A 51 13.53 12.07 18.48
CA LYS A 51 13.40 11.12 19.62
C LYS A 51 14.17 9.81 19.38
N ARG A 52 14.70 9.59 18.16
CA ARG A 52 15.49 8.41 17.82
C ARG A 52 16.95 8.60 18.21
N THR A 53 17.57 7.55 18.74
CA THR A 53 19.01 7.48 19.04
C THR A 53 19.87 7.52 17.78
N GLU A 54 19.34 7.08 16.64
CA GLU A 54 20.03 7.14 15.35
C GLU A 54 19.90 8.52 14.69
N SER A 55 20.89 8.94 13.91
CA SER A 55 20.80 10.20 13.16
C SER A 55 19.70 10.15 12.10
N ALA A 56 19.03 11.29 11.90
CA ALA A 56 17.93 11.42 10.96
C ALA A 56 18.30 11.01 9.51
N ARG A 57 19.53 11.32 9.09
CA ARG A 57 20.07 10.93 7.78
C ARG A 57 20.21 9.42 7.65
N ASN A 58 20.76 8.75 8.66
CA ASN A 58 20.95 7.30 8.64
C ASN A 58 19.62 6.55 8.66
N PHE A 59 18.64 7.03 9.45
CA PHE A 59 17.30 6.47 9.46
C PHE A 59 16.67 6.53 8.06
N ARG A 60 16.60 7.72 7.44
CA ARG A 60 15.98 7.89 6.12
C ARG A 60 16.64 7.00 5.06
N LYS A 61 17.98 6.93 5.03
CA LYS A 61 18.71 6.04 4.12
C LYS A 61 18.35 4.56 4.34
N ARG A 62 18.11 4.16 5.59
CA ARG A 62 17.79 2.77 5.98
C ARG A 62 16.36 2.37 5.62
N VAL A 63 15.41 3.29 5.70
CA VAL A 63 13.98 3.05 5.42
C VAL A 63 13.53 3.52 4.04
N ASP A 64 14.40 4.15 3.25
CA ASP A 64 14.12 4.67 1.89
C ASP A 64 13.34 3.69 1.01
N TRP A 65 13.65 2.40 1.13
CA TRP A 65 12.99 1.36 0.37
C TRP A 65 11.49 1.23 0.64
N CYS A 66 11.00 1.70 1.80
CA CYS A 66 9.58 1.67 2.17
C CYS A 66 8.75 2.61 1.28
N TRP A 67 9.35 3.69 0.74
CA TRP A 67 8.67 4.58 -0.21
C TRP A 67 8.32 3.90 -1.54
N ARG A 68 8.96 2.77 -1.85
CA ARG A 68 8.64 1.97 -3.05
C ARG A 68 7.52 0.98 -2.81
N LEU A 69 7.01 0.87 -1.59
CA LEU A 69 5.83 0.05 -1.31
C LEU A 69 4.61 0.69 -1.95
N LYS A 70 3.80 -0.15 -2.58
CA LYS A 70 2.49 0.22 -3.12
C LYS A 70 1.46 -0.53 -2.29
N PRO A 71 0.99 0.06 -1.17
CA PRO A 71 -0.05 -0.58 -0.37
C PRO A 71 -1.27 -0.83 -1.26
N ARG A 72 -1.99 -1.90 -0.96
CA ARG A 72 -3.26 -2.26 -1.57
C ARG A 72 -4.14 -2.80 -0.46
N ILE A 73 -5.42 -2.46 -0.53
CA ILE A 73 -6.46 -3.21 0.18
C ILE A 73 -6.85 -4.32 -0.77
N GLU A 74 -6.76 -5.57 -0.31
CA GLU A 74 -7.21 -6.69 -1.11
C GLU A 74 -8.73 -6.78 -1.00
N PRO A 75 -9.47 -6.91 -2.11
CA PRO A 75 -10.91 -7.13 -2.07
C PRO A 75 -11.23 -8.38 -1.25
N ASP A 76 -12.04 -8.21 -0.22
CA ASP A 76 -12.50 -9.31 0.65
C ASP A 76 -13.82 -9.92 0.16
N GLY A 77 -14.50 -9.26 -0.78
CA GLY A 77 -15.79 -9.67 -1.34
C GLY A 77 -16.97 -9.40 -0.41
N VAL A 78 -16.77 -8.65 0.68
CA VAL A 78 -17.82 -8.28 1.62
C VAL A 78 -18.76 -7.29 0.94
N VAL A 79 -20.07 -7.53 1.09
CA VAL A 79 -21.10 -6.60 0.66
C VAL A 79 -21.37 -5.64 1.81
N HIS A 80 -20.91 -4.40 1.65
CA HIS A 80 -21.15 -3.34 2.61
C HIS A 80 -22.53 -2.72 2.36
N ARG A 81 -23.30 -2.52 3.43
CA ARG A 81 -24.63 -1.92 3.32
C ARG A 81 -24.56 -0.50 2.76
N THR A 82 -23.62 0.29 3.26
CA THR A 82 -23.41 1.67 2.82
C THR A 82 -21.95 1.87 2.48
N VAL A 83 -21.68 2.38 1.29
CA VAL A 83 -20.35 2.84 0.89
C VAL A 83 -20.41 4.34 0.63
N MET A 84 -19.53 5.10 1.28
CA MET A 84 -19.36 6.52 1.01
C MET A 84 -18.14 6.73 0.11
N ALA A 85 -18.29 7.46 -0.99
CA ALA A 85 -17.18 7.69 -1.93
C ALA A 85 -17.01 9.18 -2.23
N ASP A 86 -15.78 9.66 -2.11
CA ASP A 86 -15.42 11.06 -2.32
C ASP A 86 -14.00 11.22 -2.90
N GLY A 87 -13.74 12.37 -3.52
CA GLY A 87 -12.47 12.75 -4.12
C GLY A 87 -11.76 13.85 -3.33
N THR A 88 -10.51 13.62 -2.92
CA THR A 88 -9.67 14.63 -2.28
C THR A 88 -8.52 15.05 -3.19
N TYR A 89 -8.45 16.34 -3.54
CA TYR A 89 -7.33 16.88 -4.32
C TYR A 89 -6.09 17.14 -3.45
N MET A 90 -4.93 16.69 -3.92
CA MET A 90 -3.63 16.93 -3.29
C MET A 90 -2.54 17.04 -4.35
N ASN A 91 -1.75 18.13 -4.30
CA ASN A 91 -0.58 18.36 -5.18
C ASN A 91 -0.85 18.13 -6.68
N GLY A 92 -2.01 18.57 -7.18
CA GLY A 92 -2.39 18.44 -8.60
C GLY A 92 -2.87 17.05 -9.02
N TRP A 93 -3.03 16.13 -8.06
CA TRP A 93 -3.68 14.84 -8.24
C TRP A 93 -4.96 14.78 -7.40
N CYS A 94 -5.80 13.79 -7.65
CA CYS A 94 -6.98 13.49 -6.86
C CYS A 94 -6.92 12.04 -6.37
N LEU A 95 -7.14 11.85 -5.07
CA LEU A 95 -7.35 10.56 -4.45
C LEU A 95 -8.85 10.34 -4.29
N LEU A 96 -9.39 9.36 -5.02
CA LEU A 96 -10.72 8.85 -4.76
C LEU A 96 -10.63 7.80 -3.66
N ALA A 97 -11.46 7.90 -2.63
CA ALA A 97 -11.54 6.92 -1.56
C ALA A 97 -13.00 6.45 -1.41
N ALA A 98 -13.16 5.15 -1.15
CA ALA A 98 -14.41 4.57 -0.71
C ALA A 98 -14.23 4.09 0.73
N VAL A 99 -15.17 4.44 1.60
CA VAL A 99 -15.19 4.06 3.01
C VAL A 99 -16.51 3.37 3.36
N ASP A 100 -16.47 2.49 4.34
CA ASP A 100 -17.65 1.90 4.94
C ASP A 100 -18.45 2.98 5.69
N GLY A 101 -19.76 2.99 5.51
CA GLY A 101 -20.64 3.99 6.12
C GLY A 101 -20.99 3.73 7.59
N GLU A 102 -20.70 2.55 8.14
CA GLU A 102 -20.94 2.16 9.53
C GLU A 102 -19.75 2.49 10.42
N ASP A 103 -18.53 2.09 10.03
CA ASP A 103 -17.33 2.25 10.86
C ASP A 103 -16.27 3.21 10.30
N GLY A 104 -16.43 3.65 9.05
CA GLY A 104 -15.49 4.56 8.39
C GLY A 104 -14.20 3.90 7.91
N GLU A 105 -14.11 2.56 7.89
CA GLU A 105 -12.96 1.85 7.35
C GLU A 105 -12.77 2.17 5.86
N VAL A 106 -11.53 2.38 5.43
CA VAL A 106 -11.22 2.59 4.01
C VAL A 106 -11.27 1.25 3.30
N LEU A 107 -12.20 1.12 2.35
CA LEU A 107 -12.44 -0.11 1.59
C LEU A 107 -11.61 -0.18 0.31
N ALA A 108 -11.47 0.95 -0.37
CA ALA A 108 -10.66 1.05 -1.57
C ALA A 108 -10.21 2.49 -1.83
N TRP A 109 -9.18 2.64 -2.65
CA TRP A 109 -8.77 3.94 -3.16
C TRP A 109 -8.30 3.88 -4.61
N GLN A 110 -8.34 5.02 -5.30
CA GLN A 110 -7.86 5.17 -6.66
C GLN A 110 -7.25 6.56 -6.86
N TRP A 111 -5.97 6.61 -7.23
CA TRP A 111 -5.33 7.84 -7.67
C TRP A 111 -5.73 8.19 -9.10
N CYS A 112 -5.97 9.47 -9.37
CA CYS A 112 -6.25 9.97 -10.71
C CYS A 112 -5.75 11.41 -10.86
N ALA A 113 -5.53 11.86 -12.10
CA ALA A 113 -5.15 13.25 -12.37
C ALA A 113 -6.31 14.22 -12.12
N ARG A 114 -7.53 13.76 -12.39
CA ARG A 114 -8.79 14.46 -12.14
C ARG A 114 -9.90 13.44 -11.98
N GLU A 115 -10.94 13.85 -11.31
CA GLU A 115 -12.15 13.05 -11.18
C GLU A 115 -12.78 12.80 -12.55
N SER A 116 -13.16 11.55 -12.77
CA SER A 116 -13.77 11.13 -14.02
C SER A 116 -14.55 9.83 -13.80
N THR A 117 -15.52 9.56 -14.66
CA THR A 117 -16.24 8.28 -14.65
C THR A 117 -15.28 7.08 -14.72
N ALA A 118 -14.21 7.16 -15.49
CA ALA A 118 -13.23 6.07 -15.59
C ALA A 118 -12.48 5.84 -14.27
N ALA A 119 -12.14 6.91 -13.55
CA ALA A 119 -11.46 6.80 -12.25
C ALA A 119 -12.40 6.21 -11.19
N TYR A 120 -13.66 6.66 -11.13
CA TYR A 120 -14.65 6.08 -10.22
C TYR A 120 -14.95 4.62 -10.55
N LYS A 121 -14.96 4.24 -11.84
CA LYS A 121 -15.07 2.82 -12.21
C LYS A 121 -13.92 1.97 -11.68
N ALA A 122 -12.69 2.47 -11.79
CA ALA A 122 -11.52 1.79 -11.27
C ALA A 122 -11.54 1.67 -9.73
N LEU A 123 -12.12 2.64 -9.03
CA LEU A 123 -12.37 2.55 -7.59
C LEU A 123 -13.39 1.43 -7.28
N PHE A 124 -14.58 1.53 -7.87
CA PHE A 124 -15.71 0.65 -7.60
C PHE A 124 -15.49 -0.81 -8.05
N ALA A 125 -14.67 -1.04 -9.07
CA ALA A 125 -14.29 -2.39 -9.50
C ALA A 125 -13.48 -3.17 -8.46
N GLN A 126 -13.00 -2.51 -7.40
CA GLN A 126 -12.31 -3.14 -6.27
C GLN A 126 -13.27 -3.64 -5.19
N LEU A 127 -14.57 -3.29 -5.27
CA LEU A 127 -15.57 -3.55 -4.23
C LEU A 127 -16.69 -4.43 -4.76
N ALA A 128 -17.32 -5.20 -3.86
CA ALA A 128 -18.63 -5.76 -4.15
C ALA A 128 -19.68 -4.62 -4.24
N PRO A 129 -20.72 -4.74 -5.09
CA PRO A 129 -21.77 -3.74 -5.18
C PRO A 129 -22.47 -3.54 -3.81
N PRO A 130 -22.51 -2.33 -3.25
CA PRO A 130 -23.17 -2.06 -1.98
C PRO A 130 -24.69 -1.89 -2.15
N ASP A 131 -25.45 -1.94 -1.05
CA ASP A 131 -26.89 -1.63 -1.10
C ASP A 131 -27.13 -0.13 -1.35
N VAL A 132 -26.28 0.73 -0.78
CA VAL A 132 -26.39 2.19 -0.88
C VAL A 132 -25.02 2.82 -1.13
N LEU A 133 -24.92 3.60 -2.21
CA LEU A 133 -23.81 4.53 -2.44
C LEU A 133 -24.17 5.92 -1.93
N VAL A 134 -23.36 6.46 -1.02
CA VAL A 134 -23.42 7.86 -0.58
C VAL A 134 -22.32 8.65 -1.28
N CYS A 135 -22.69 9.71 -1.97
CA CYS A 135 -21.76 10.60 -2.67
C CYS A 135 -22.35 12.00 -2.83
N ASP A 136 -21.52 12.95 -3.25
CA ASP A 136 -21.92 14.34 -3.47
C ASP A 136 -22.78 14.58 -4.73
N GLY A 137 -23.08 13.52 -5.49
CA GLY A 137 -23.95 13.57 -6.66
C GLY A 137 -23.28 14.08 -7.93
N MET A 138 -21.94 14.16 -7.98
CA MET A 138 -21.25 14.55 -9.22
C MET A 138 -21.55 13.59 -10.39
N LYS A 139 -21.67 14.15 -11.60
CA LYS A 139 -21.99 13.38 -12.82
C LYS A 139 -21.04 12.20 -13.06
N GLY A 140 -19.77 12.36 -12.70
CA GLY A 140 -18.73 11.35 -12.89
C GLY A 140 -19.03 10.07 -12.11
N ILE A 141 -19.32 10.21 -10.82
CA ILE A 141 -19.55 9.10 -9.88
C ILE A 141 -20.89 8.42 -10.13
N LEU A 142 -21.96 9.19 -10.36
CA LEU A 142 -23.29 8.64 -10.67
C LEU A 142 -23.27 7.80 -11.94
N LYS A 143 -22.58 8.29 -12.99
CA LYS A 143 -22.40 7.54 -14.24
C LYS A 143 -21.55 6.29 -14.05
N ALA A 144 -20.55 6.31 -13.16
CA ALA A 144 -19.76 5.13 -12.87
C ALA A 144 -20.62 4.07 -12.18
N CYS A 145 -21.33 4.45 -11.11
CA CYS A 145 -22.26 3.58 -10.38
C CYS A 145 -23.21 2.86 -11.33
N ALA A 146 -23.98 3.61 -12.13
CA ALA A 146 -24.96 3.05 -13.07
C ALA A 146 -24.38 2.13 -14.17
N GLN A 147 -23.06 2.07 -14.34
CA GLN A 147 -22.41 1.30 -15.39
C GLN A 147 -21.72 0.03 -14.90
N ILE A 148 -21.46 -0.11 -13.60
CA ILE A 148 -20.70 -1.26 -13.06
C ILE A 148 -21.27 -1.83 -11.76
N TRP A 149 -22.22 -1.14 -11.12
CA TRP A 149 -23.02 -1.64 -10.00
C TRP A 149 -24.49 -1.71 -10.41
#